data_AF-A0A1H7AM70-F1
#
_entry.id   AF-A0A1H7AM70-F1
#
_cell.length_a   1.000
_cell.length_b   1.000
_cell.length_c   1.000
_cell.angle_alpha   90.00
_cell.angle_beta   90.00
_cell.angle_gamma   90.00
#
_symmetry.space_group_name_H-M   'P 1'
#
loop_
_entity.id
_entity.type
_entity.pdbx_description
1 polymer ?
#
loop_
_entity_poly.entity_id
_entity_poly.type
_entity_poly.pdbx_seq_one_letter_code
_entity_poly.pdbx_strand_id
1 'polypeptide(L)'
;MQSSPSVPSTSGRRFRVRDLSSHYGAPTFDLVFHDTENGVERHSEAVWSSKEEAALEAERLDAAQLRPVHWEVCRQKSGNLLNF
;
A
#
# COMPACT_ATOMS: atom_id res chain seq x y z
N MET A 1 13.77 36.53 1.26
CA MET A 1 13.93 35.17 0.69
C MET A 1 13.30 34.20 1.68
N GLN A 2 12.07 33.77 1.40
CA GLN A 2 11.24 33.05 2.37
C GLN A 2 11.55 31.56 2.26
N SER A 3 12.02 30.98 3.36
CA SER A 3 12.34 29.55 3.49
C SER A 3 11.08 28.72 3.24
N SER A 4 11.07 27.95 2.15
CA SER A 4 10.06 26.92 1.94
C SER A 4 10.10 25.94 3.11
N PRO A 5 8.98 25.59 3.74
CA PRO A 5 8.97 24.52 4.72
C PRO A 5 9.39 23.25 4.00
N SER A 6 10.53 22.69 4.40
CA SER A 6 10.87 21.30 4.15
C SER A 6 9.77 20.47 4.79
N VAL A 7 8.69 20.23 4.04
CA VAL A 7 7.79 19.12 4.30
C VAL A 7 8.75 17.93 4.40
N PRO A 8 8.78 17.18 5.51
CA PRO A 8 9.50 15.92 5.48
C PRO A 8 8.85 15.15 4.35
N SER A 9 9.56 14.99 3.23
CA SER A 9 9.24 13.97 2.27
C SER A 9 9.38 12.68 3.06
N THR A 10 8.30 12.28 3.72
CA THR A 10 7.98 10.88 3.83
C THR A 10 7.85 10.45 2.39
N SER A 11 8.99 10.14 1.75
CA SER A 11 9.11 9.22 0.63
C SER A 11 8.66 7.86 1.17
N GLY A 12 7.42 7.83 1.62
CA GLY A 12 6.81 6.80 2.42
C GLY A 12 6.45 5.73 1.43
N ARG A 13 7.21 4.64 1.49
CA ARG A 13 7.08 3.44 0.64
C ARG A 13 5.65 3.28 0.16
N ARG A 14 5.45 3.34 -1.17
CA ARG A 14 4.14 3.20 -1.81
C ARG A 14 3.55 1.82 -1.56
N PHE A 15 4.42 0.84 -1.37
CA PHE A 15 4.09 -0.53 -1.00
C PHE A 15 4.32 -0.76 0.50
N ARG A 16 3.35 -1.38 1.16
CA ARG A 16 3.40 -1.76 2.56
C ARG A 16 3.02 -3.22 2.71
N VAL A 17 3.76 -3.95 3.54
CA VAL A 17 3.37 -5.31 3.94
C VAL A 17 2.26 -5.21 4.98
N ARG A 18 1.17 -5.95 4.78
CA ARG A 18 0.09 -6.10 5.73
C ARG A 18 0.02 -7.55 6.20
N ASP A 19 -0.27 -7.71 7.48
CA ASP A 19 -0.39 -9.00 8.15
C ASP A 19 -1.85 -9.43 8.16
N LEU A 20 -2.13 -10.59 7.57
CA LEU A 20 -3.44 -11.23 7.51
C LEU A 20 -3.50 -12.51 8.36
N SER A 21 -2.46 -12.80 9.15
CA SER A 21 -2.36 -14.04 9.91
C SER A 21 -3.51 -14.27 10.88
N SER A 22 -4.03 -13.17 11.46
CA SER A 22 -5.19 -13.21 12.34
C SER A 22 -6.48 -13.65 11.62
N HIS A 23 -6.57 -13.44 10.30
CA HIS A 23 -7.74 -13.83 9.52
C HIS A 23 -7.67 -15.30 9.06
N TYR A 24 -6.48 -15.77 8.69
CA TYR A 24 -6.26 -17.11 8.12
C TYR A 24 -5.82 -18.16 9.16
N GLY A 25 -5.43 -17.75 10.37
CA GLY A 25 -4.93 -18.65 11.41
C GLY A 25 -3.53 -19.21 11.13
N ALA A 26 -2.81 -18.65 10.17
CA ALA A 26 -1.45 -19.03 9.78
C ALA A 26 -0.67 -17.79 9.32
N PRO A 27 0.68 -17.78 9.32
CA PRO A 27 1.46 -16.68 8.77
C PRO A 27 1.05 -16.39 7.32
N THR A 28 0.44 -15.22 7.10
CA THR A 28 -0.09 -14.82 5.79
C THR A 28 0.06 -13.31 5.69
N PHE A 29 0.73 -12.86 4.64
CA PHE A 29 1.05 -11.46 4.41
C PHE A 29 0.62 -11.09 3.00
N ASP A 30 0.19 -9.85 2.80
CA ASP A 30 -0.10 -9.28 1.50
C ASP A 30 0.55 -7.90 1.34
N LEU A 31 0.44 -7.31 0.16
CA LEU A 31 0.95 -5.98 -0.15
C LEU A 31 -0.17 -5.00 -0.35
N VAL A 32 -0.03 -3.85 0.30
CA VAL A 32 -0.91 -2.70 0.13
C VAL A 32 -0.15 -1.64 -0.67
N PHE A 33 -0.68 -1.30 -1.83
CA PHE A 33 -0.22 -0.19 -2.66
C PHE A 33 -1.08 1.05 -2.41
N HIS A 34 -0.45 2.13 -1.96
CA HIS A 34 -1.07 3.46 -1.86
C HIS A 34 -0.94 4.19 -3.19
N ASP A 35 -2.03 4.24 -3.94
CA ASP A 35 -2.12 5.04 -5.13
C ASP A 35 -2.56 6.47 -4.78
N THR A 36 -1.57 7.34 -4.63
CA THR A 36 -1.80 8.76 -4.36
C THR A 36 -2.40 9.50 -5.56
N GLU A 37 -2.22 9.01 -6.79
CA GLU A 37 -2.75 9.62 -8.00
C GLU A 37 -4.27 9.45 -8.07
N ASN A 38 -4.77 8.27 -7.73
CA ASN A 38 -6.20 7.96 -7.72
C ASN A 38 -6.85 8.09 -6.33
N GLY A 39 -6.07 8.30 -5.27
CA GLY A 39 -6.57 8.39 -3.90
C GLY A 39 -7.13 7.07 -3.35
N VAL A 40 -6.60 5.93 -3.81
CA VAL A 40 -7.09 4.59 -3.46
C VAL A 40 -5.98 3.71 -2.88
N GLU A 41 -6.37 2.77 -2.02
CA GLU A 41 -5.52 1.70 -1.54
C GLU A 41 -5.88 0.42 -2.30
N ARG A 42 -4.86 -0.22 -2.88
CA ARG A 42 -5.00 -1.50 -3.59
C ARG A 42 -4.29 -2.60 -2.84
N HIS A 43 -4.89 -3.79 -2.77
CA HIS A 43 -4.30 -4.96 -2.12
C HIS A 43 -3.85 -5.97 -3.17
N SER A 44 -2.69 -6.60 -2.94
CA SER A 44 -2.19 -7.63 -3.83
C SER A 44 -3.10 -8.85 -3.84
N GLU A 45 -3.32 -9.39 -5.03
CA GLU A 45 -4.00 -10.68 -5.21
C GLU A 45 -3.11 -11.84 -4.72
N ALA A 46 -1.79 -11.64 -4.71
CA ALA A 46 -0.84 -12.57 -4.14
C ALA A 46 -0.73 -12.41 -2.62
N VAL A 47 -0.50 -13.53 -1.93
CA VAL A 47 -0.18 -13.59 -0.51
C VAL A 47 1.11 -14.38 -0.30
N TRP A 48 1.83 -14.07 0.77
CA TRP A 48 3.10 -14.68 1.15
C TRP A 48 2.99 -15.34 2.52
N SER A 49 3.72 -16.44 2.70
CA SER A 49 3.84 -17.14 3.99
C SER A 49 4.86 -16.51 4.93
N SER A 50 5.75 -15.65 4.43
CA SER A 50 6.78 -14.95 5.20
C SER A 50 6.71 -13.44 4.98
N LYS A 51 6.95 -12.70 6.06
CA LYS A 51 7.00 -11.23 6.06
C LYS A 51 8.20 -10.73 5.26
N GLU A 52 9.31 -11.45 5.32
CA GLU A 52 10.54 -11.15 4.59
C GLU A 52 10.31 -11.24 3.09
N GLU A 53 9.64 -12.30 2.62
CA GLU A 53 9.30 -12.47 1.20
C GLU A 53 8.39 -11.33 0.70
N ALA A 54 7.35 -10.99 1.45
CA ALA A 54 6.48 -9.86 1.12
C ALA A 54 7.27 -8.54 1.10
N ALA A 55 8.18 -8.32 2.05
CA ALA A 55 8.98 -7.10 2.10
C ALA A 55 9.94 -6.96 0.92
N LEU A 56 10.55 -8.07 0.48
CA LEU A 56 11.42 -8.09 -0.72
C LEU A 56 10.62 -7.75 -1.99
N GLU A 57 9.42 -8.31 -2.14
CA GLU A 57 8.58 -7.99 -3.29
C GLU A 57 8.10 -6.53 -3.24
N ALA A 58 7.72 -6.01 -2.07
CA ALA A 58 7.36 -4.60 -1.89
C ALA A 58 8.50 -3.65 -2.33
N GLU A 59 9.73 -3.97 -1.95
CA GLU A 59 10.92 -3.20 -2.33
C GLU A 59 11.19 -3.30 -3.83
N ARG A 60 11.06 -4.49 -4.42
CA ARG A 60 11.22 -4.73 -5.86
C ARG A 60 10.19 -3.94 -6.67
N LEU A 61 8.92 -3.93 -6.24
CA LEU A 61 7.85 -3.19 -6.90
C LEU A 61 8.07 -1.66 -6.79
N ASP A 62 8.51 -1.17 -5.62
CA ASP A 62 8.79 0.24 -5.41
C ASP A 62 10.01 0.71 -6.23
N ALA A 63 11.09 -0.09 -6.27
CA ALA A 63 12.30 0.17 -7.05
C ALA A 63 12.02 0.18 -8.56
N ALA A 64 11.14 -0.73 -9.03
CA ALA A 64 10.66 -0.76 -10.40
C ALA A 64 9.61 0.34 -10.69
N GLN A 65 9.20 1.12 -9.68
CA GLN A 65 8.15 2.14 -9.76
C GLN A 65 6.84 1.62 -10.35
N LEU A 66 6.53 0.34 -10.10
CA LEU A 66 5.35 -0.30 -10.66
C LEU A 66 4.08 0.24 -10.01
N ARG A 67 3.01 0.25 -10.80
CA ARG A 67 1.68 0.66 -10.38
C ARG A 67 0.71 -0.46 -10.74
N PRO A 68 0.45 -1.40 -9.82
CA PRO A 68 -0.44 -2.52 -10.10
C PRO A 68 -1.89 -2.04 -10.05
N VAL A 69 -2.32 -1.37 -11.12
CA VAL A 69 -3.68 -0.83 -11.25
C VAL A 69 -4.75 -1.93 -11.30
N HIS A 70 -4.35 -3.17 -11.61
CA HIS A 70 -5.20 -4.36 -11.65
C HIS A 70 -5.53 -4.93 -10.26
N TRP A 71 -4.78 -4.55 -9.22
CA TRP A 71 -5.01 -5.02 -7.85
C TRP A 71 -6.35 -4.54 -7.29
N GLU A 72 -6.91 -5.34 -6.39
CA GLU A 72 -8.23 -5.08 -5.80
C GLU A 72 -8.24 -3.76 -5.02
N VAL A 73 -9.17 -2.87 -5.37
CA VAL A 73 -9.38 -1.60 -4.68
C VAL A 73 -10.23 -1.85 -3.44
N CYS A 74 -9.59 -2.01 -2.29
CA CYS A 74 -10.30 -2.28 -1.03
C CYS A 74 -10.65 -1.02 -0.24
N ARG A 75 -9.94 0.09 -0.45
CA ARG A 75 -10.26 1.35 0.22
C ARG A 75 -10.09 2.51 -0.74
N GLN A 76 -11.21 3.01 -1.23
CA GLN A 76 -11.24 4.35 -1.79
C GLN A 76 -11.29 5.30 -0.58
N LYS A 77 -10.47 6.35 -0.55
CA LYS A 77 -10.77 7.44 0.37
C LYS A 77 -12.12 7.98 -0.05
N SER A 78 -13.17 7.52 0.61
CA SER A 78 -14.52 8.04 0.50
C SER A 78 -14.47 9.50 0.96
N GLY A 79 -14.14 10.40 0.04
CA GLY A 79 -14.44 11.80 0.19
C GLY A 79 -15.95 11.92 0.18
N ASN A 80 -16.54 11.89 1.37
CA ASN A 80 -17.89 12.36 1.66
C ASN A 80 -19.03 11.62 0.93
N LEU A 81 -19.79 10.82 1.66
CA LEU A 81 -21.26 10.75 1.56
C LEU A 81 -21.79 10.02 2.79
N LEU A 82 -21.62 10.68 3.94
CA LEU A 82 -22.69 10.68 4.94
C LEU A 82 -23.72 11.68 4.40
N ASN A 83 -24.83 11.21 3.84
CA ASN A 83 -26.11 11.89 4.04
C ASN A 83 -27.32 11.10 3.49
N PHE A 84 -28.25 10.89 4.43
CA PHE A 84 -29.66 10.46 4.36
C PHE A 84 -29.96 9.00 4.08
#